data_AF-A0A964Z2T6-F1
#
_entry.id   AF-A0A964Z2T6-F1
#
_cell.length_a   1.000
_cell.length_b   1.000
_cell.length_c   1.000
_cell.angle_alpha   90.00
_cell.angle_beta   90.00
_cell.angle_gamma   90.00
#
_symmetry.space_group_name_H-M   'P 1'
#
loop_
_entity.id
_entity.type
_entity.pdbx_description
1 polymer ?
#
loop_
_entity_poly.entity_id
_entity_poly.type
_entity_poly.pdbx_seq_one_letter_code
_entity_poly.pdbx_strand_id
1 'polypeptide(L)' 'MIINNLEKMETIVKNNKALKWDGWSVVNYYPSDKARTSKYGALINGKWHMTRRFDPSEKGWDIPDKLVR' A
#
# COMPACT_ATOMS: atom_id res chain seq x y z
N MET A 1 12.43 -0.97 -2.78
CA MET A 1 12.96 -2.34 -2.80
C MET A 1 11.99 -3.25 -3.52
N ILE A 2 12.53 -4.20 -4.29
CA ILE A 2 11.74 -5.24 -4.95
C ILE A 2 11.57 -6.42 -3.98
N ILE A 3 10.31 -6.79 -3.70
CA ILE A 3 9.96 -8.00 -2.95
C ILE A 3 9.46 -9.03 -3.94
N ASN A 4 10.18 -10.13 -4.09
CA ASN A 4 9.84 -11.23 -5.00
C ASN A 4 9.30 -12.48 -4.27
N ASN A 5 9.17 -12.41 -2.94
CA ASN A 5 8.68 -13.50 -2.11
C ASN A 5 7.35 -13.10 -1.47
N LEU A 6 6.31 -13.93 -1.68
CA LEU A 6 4.97 -13.68 -1.16
C LEU A 6 4.92 -13.65 0.37
N GLU A 7 5.53 -14.62 1.06
CA GLU A 7 5.54 -14.69 2.52
C GLU A 7 6.20 -13.45 3.16
N LYS A 8 7.29 -12.98 2.55
CA LYS A 8 7.94 -11.72 2.95
C LYS A 8 6.99 -10.54 2.77
N MET A 9 6.28 -10.50 1.64
CA MET A 9 5.32 -9.44 1.34
C MET A 9 4.14 -9.47 2.32
N GLU A 10 3.61 -10.64 2.63
CA GLU A 10 2.54 -10.83 3.62
C GLU A 10 2.97 -10.38 5.02
N THR A 11 4.20 -10.72 5.43
CA THR A 11 4.76 -10.30 6.72
C THR A 11 4.83 -8.77 6.81
N ILE A 12 5.29 -8.11 5.74
CA ILE A 12 5.36 -6.65 5.67
C ILE A 12 3.97 -6.02 5.78
N VAL A 13 2.98 -6.53 5.03
CA VAL A 13 1.60 -6.01 5.09
C VAL A 13 0.97 -6.25 6.45
N LYS A 14 1.23 -7.39 7.07
CA LYS A 14 0.71 -7.74 8.40
C LYS A 14 1.31 -6.85 9.49
N ASN A 15 2.60 -6.51 9.40
CA ASN A 15 3.28 -5.64 10.36
C ASN A 15 2.97 -4.15 10.16
N ASN A 16 2.64 -3.74 8.93
CA ASN A 16 2.40 -2.35 8.59
C ASN A 16 0.92 -2.04 8.40
N LYS A 17 0.32 -1.39 9.40
CA LYS A 17 -1.08 -0.93 9.37
C LYS A 17 -1.40 0.13 8.32
N ALA A 18 -0.43 0.63 7.56
CA ALA A 18 -0.69 1.51 6.42
C ALA A 18 -0.81 0.74 5.09
N LEU A 19 -0.45 -0.55 5.07
CA LEU A 19 -0.55 -1.41 3.90
C LEU A 19 -1.76 -2.34 4.03
N LYS A 20 -2.41 -2.62 2.90
CA LYS A 20 -3.46 -3.64 2.80
C LYS A 20 -3.36 -4.36 1.47
N TRP A 21 -3.77 -5.62 1.47
CA TRP A 21 -3.98 -6.39 0.26
C TRP A 21 -5.25 -5.94 -0.46
N ASP A 22 -5.16 -5.87 -1.77
CA ASP A 22 -6.24 -5.61 -2.71
C ASP A 22 -6.08 -6.61 -3.87
N GLY A 23 -6.60 -7.81 -3.66
CA GLY A 23 -6.28 -8.97 -4.50
C GLY A 23 -4.79 -9.31 -4.42
N TRP A 24 -4.11 -9.27 -5.58
CA TRP A 24 -2.66 -9.50 -5.71
C TRP A 24 -1.82 -8.24 -5.54
N SER A 25 -2.46 -7.07 -5.45
CA SER A 25 -1.79 -5.78 -5.34
C SER A 25 -1.80 -5.30 -3.90
N VAL A 26 -0.82 -4.47 -3.55
CA VAL A 26 -0.73 -3.89 -2.21
C VAL A 26 -1.02 -2.41 -2.26
N VAL A 27 -1.95 -1.97 -1.42
CA VAL A 27 -2.38 -0.58 -1.33
C VAL A 27 -1.86 0.01 -0.04
N ASN A 28 -1.05 1.07 -0.17
CA ASN A 28 -0.69 1.93 0.95
C ASN A 28 -1.72 3.04 1.09
N TYR A 29 -2.21 3.28 2.30
CA TYR A 29 -3.10 4.37 2.64
C TYR A 29 -2.48 5.25 3.74
N TYR A 30 -2.44 6.55 3.49
CA TYR A 30 -1.97 7.52 4.47
C TYR A 30 -2.94 8.70 4.57
N PRO A 31 -3.23 9.20 5.78
CA PRO A 31 -4.16 10.29 5.97
C PRO A 31 -3.62 11.55 5.28
N SER A 32 -4.47 12.23 4.52
CA SER A 32 -4.10 13.48 3.85
C SER A 32 -5.33 14.29 3.47
N ASP A 33 -5.36 15.58 3.79
CA ASP A 33 -6.48 16.46 3.41
C ASP A 33 -6.60 16.62 1.89
N LYS A 34 -5.47 16.49 1.17
CA LYS A 34 -5.43 16.52 -0.30
C LYS A 34 -6.09 15.29 -0.93
N ALA A 35 -6.33 14.23 -0.17
CA ALA A 35 -7.01 13.05 -0.68
C ALA A 35 -8.47 13.36 -1.07
N ARG A 36 -9.13 14.33 -0.41
CA ARG A 36 -10.52 14.70 -0.72
C ARG A 36 -10.75 15.12 -2.18
N THR A 37 -9.75 15.73 -2.81
CA THR A 37 -9.83 16.23 -4.19
C THR A 37 -8.99 15.41 -5.17
N SER A 38 -8.39 14.31 -4.72
CA SER A 38 -7.49 13.50 -5.53
C SER A 38 -8.22 12.31 -6.13
N LYS A 39 -7.87 11.95 -7.37
CA LYS A 39 -8.30 10.68 -8.00
C LYS A 39 -7.84 9.43 -7.25
N TYR A 40 -6.86 9.57 -6.36
CA TYR A 40 -6.33 8.48 -5.53
C TYR A 40 -6.80 8.57 -4.06
N GLY A 41 -7.71 9.49 -3.75
CA GLY A 41 -8.28 9.60 -2.42
C GLY A 41 -9.32 8.51 -2.17
N ALA A 42 -9.29 7.95 -0.95
CA ALA A 42 -10.31 7.05 -0.45
C ALA A 42 -10.76 7.51 0.94
N LEU A 43 -12.07 7.45 1.18
CA LEU A 43 -12.63 7.69 2.50
C LEU A 43 -12.60 6.38 3.29
N ILE A 44 -11.69 6.28 4.27
CA ILE A 44 -11.50 5.09 5.10
C ILE A 44 -11.82 5.49 6.54
N ASN A 45 -12.77 4.80 7.18
CA ASN A 45 -13.21 5.07 8.55
C ASN A 45 -13.56 6.56 8.82
N GLY A 46 -14.22 7.20 7.85
CA GLY A 46 -14.62 8.62 7.95
C GLY A 46 -13.48 9.63 7.81
N LYS A 47 -12.25 9.18 7.49
CA LYS A 47 -11.11 10.05 7.21
C LYS A 47 -10.65 9.91 5.77
N TRP A 48 -10.16 11.00 5.19
CA TRP A 48 -9.61 10.99 3.83
C TRP A 48 -8.18 10.47 3.86
N HIS A 49 -7.94 9.38 3.13
CA HIS A 49 -6.63 8.77 2.96
C HIS A 49 -6.23 8.81 1.48
N MET A 50 -4.99 9.17 1.21
CA MET A 50 -4.42 8.98 -0.11
C MET A 50 -3.99 7.53 -0.26
N THR A 51 -4.38 6.91 -1.36
CA THR A 51 -4.04 5.53 -1.67
C THR A 51 -2.95 5.47 -2.73
N ARG A 52 -2.06 4.49 -2.60
CA ARG A 52 -1.06 4.17 -3.62
C ARG A 52 -1.02 2.66 -3.79
N ARG A 53 -1.33 2.19 -4.99
CA ARG A 53 -1.30 0.77 -5.35
C ARG A 53 0.10 0.39 -5.86
N PHE A 54 0.54 -0.79 -5.45
CA PHE A 54 1.75 -1.46 -5.88
C PHE A 54 1.32 -2.79 -6.48
N ASP A 55 1.29 -2.85 -7.80
CA ASP A 55 0.95 -4.06 -8.54
C ASP A 55 2.18 -4.98 -8.65
N PRO A 56 2.00 -6.31 -8.55
CA PRO A 56 3.09 -7.23 -8.78
C PRO A 56 3.52 -7.18 -10.25
N SER A 57 4.83 -7.11 -10.47
CA SER A 57 5.46 -7.30 -11.78
C SER A 57 6.12 -8.67 -11.86
N GLU A 58 6.70 -9.03 -13.01
CA GLU A 58 7.52 -10.25 -13.17
C GLU A 58 8.67 -10.34 -12.15
N LYS A 59 9.16 -9.18 -11.68
CA LYS A 59 10.23 -9.11 -10.67
C LYS A 59 9.69 -9.13 -9.24
N GLY A 60 8.38 -9.01 -9.05
CA GLY A 60 7.71 -8.85 -7.75
C GLY A 60 7.13 -7.46 -7.52
N TRP A 61 6.87 -7.12 -6.26
CA TRP A 61 6.32 -5.83 -5.83
C TRP A 61 7.45 -4.81 -5.60
N ASP A 62 7.38 -3.65 -6.27
CA ASP A 62 8.28 -2.53 -5.99
C ASP A 62 7.69 -1.61 -4.91
N ILE A 63 8.25 -1.68 -3.71
CA ILE A 63 7.74 -0.98 -2.54
C ILE A 63 8.84 -0.12 -1.91
N PRO A 64 8.55 1.16 -1.59
CA PRO A 64 9.51 2.01 -0.90
C PRO A 64 9.98 1.41 0.42
N ASP A 65 11.29 1.42 0.67
CA ASP A 65 11.91 0.80 1.85
C ASP A 65 11.35 1.33 3.17
N LYS A 66 10.90 2.59 3.18
CA LYS A 66 10.21 3.21 4.33
C LYS A 66 8.93 2.49 4.78
N LEU A 67 8.31 1.69 3.91
CA LEU A 67 7.10 0.91 4.20
C LEU A 67 7.42 -0.53 4.60
N VAL A 68 8.67 -0.96 4.39
CA VAL A 68 9.19 -2.28 4.77
C VAL A 68 9.83 -2.13 6.15
N ARG A 69 9.00 -2.18 7.20
CA ARG A 69 9.43 -2.11 8.60
C ARG A 69 8.96 -3.34 9.37
#